data_AF-A0A853B404-F1
#
_entry.id   AF-A0A853B404-F1
#
_cell.length_a   1.000
_cell.length_b   1.000
_cell.length_c   1.000
_cell.angle_alpha   90.00
_cell.angle_beta   90.00
_cell.angle_gamma   90.00
#
_symmetry.space_group_name_H-M   'P 1'
#
loop_
_entity.id
_entity.type
_entity.pdbx_description
1 polymer ?
#
loop_
_entity_poly.entity_id
_entity_poly.type
_entity_poly.pdbx_seq_one_letter_code
_entity_poly.pdbx_strand_id
1 'polypeptide(L)'
;MNGGAMCRREMHGDPEAMRSFAARLAGLDTEVDPPEPTPCLEGMEACGTFAAADAVATLALAQFLAETGEAVAALRSAANEAAEDYEATDRAGALTIAVVAVED
;
A
#
# COMPACT_ATOMS: atom_id res chain seq x y z
N MET A 1 19.28 -29.11 -27.50
CA MET A 1 18.14 -28.35 -26.94
C MET A 1 17.48 -29.23 -25.89
N ASN A 2 17.77 -29.02 -24.61
CA ASN A 2 17.09 -29.66 -23.49
C ASN A 2 16.37 -28.55 -22.74
N GLY A 3 15.06 -28.46 -22.94
CA GLY A 3 14.17 -27.61 -22.16
C GLY A 3 13.71 -28.33 -20.90
N GLY A 4 13.25 -27.54 -19.92
CA GLY A 4 12.37 -28.04 -18.87
C GLY A 4 12.97 -28.23 -17.48
N ALA A 5 13.72 -27.27 -16.97
CA ALA A 5 13.86 -27.08 -15.53
C ALA A 5 14.24 -25.62 -15.24
N MET A 6 13.33 -24.68 -15.52
CA MET A 6 13.41 -23.39 -14.83
C MET A 6 13.17 -23.70 -13.37
N CYS A 7 14.24 -23.63 -12.58
CA CYS A 7 14.20 -23.71 -11.14
C CYS A 7 13.07 -22.81 -10.63
N ARG A 8 11.97 -23.44 -10.22
CA ARG A 8 10.95 -22.84 -9.39
C ARG A 8 11.70 -22.53 -8.09
N ARG A 9 12.32 -21.34 -8.01
CA ARG A 9 12.80 -20.78 -6.74
C ARG A 9 11.62 -20.94 -5.81
N GLU A 10 11.78 -21.75 -4.77
CA GLU A 10 10.76 -21.89 -3.73
C GLU A 10 10.49 -20.47 -3.23
N MET A 11 9.39 -19.88 -3.70
CA MET A 11 8.85 -18.69 -3.08
C MET A 11 8.36 -19.21 -1.74
N HIS A 12 9.20 -19.16 -0.71
CA HIS A 12 8.78 -19.36 0.67
C HIS A 12 8.02 -18.10 1.08
N GLY A 13 6.82 -17.93 0.53
CA GLY A 13 5.91 -16.88 0.97
C GLY A 13 5.35 -17.27 2.34
N ASP A 14 5.27 -16.30 3.24
CA ASP A 14 4.56 -16.43 4.51
C ASP A 14 3.28 -15.58 4.43
N PRO A 15 2.11 -16.19 4.15
CA PRO A 15 0.83 -15.48 4.07
C PRO A 15 0.44 -14.78 5.38
N GLU A 16 0.88 -15.30 6.52
CA GLU A 16 0.63 -14.67 7.82
C GLU A 16 1.44 -13.38 7.96
N ALA A 17 2.71 -13.40 7.55
CA ALA A 17 3.52 -12.18 7.50
C ALA A 17 2.95 -11.12 6.55
N MET A 18 2.41 -11.53 5.39
CA MET A 18 1.75 -10.63 4.43
C MET A 18 0.49 -9.98 5.00
N ARG A 19 -0.38 -10.77 5.64
CA ARG A 19 -1.57 -10.25 6.34
C ARG A 19 -1.22 -9.34 7.52
N SER A 20 -0.20 -9.71 8.30
CA SER A 20 0.30 -8.90 9.42
C SER A 20 0.85 -7.56 8.93
N PHE A 21 1.54 -7.54 7.78
CA PHE A 21 1.95 -6.30 7.14
C PHE A 21 0.76 -5.45 6.70
N ALA A 22 -0.25 -6.03 6.05
CA ALA A 22 -1.48 -5.34 5.65
C ALA A 22 -2.24 -4.75 6.86
N ALA A 23 -2.30 -5.48 7.99
CA ALA A 23 -2.93 -5.02 9.22
C ALA A 23 -2.20 -3.82 9.84
N ARG A 24 -0.85 -3.79 9.80
CA ARG A 24 -0.07 -2.63 10.24
C ARG A 24 -0.34 -1.39 9.37
N LEU A 25 -0.50 -1.56 8.06
CA LEU A 25 -0.86 -0.46 7.16
C LEU A 25 -2.27 0.07 7.44
N ALA A 26 -3.21 -0.78 7.84
CA ALA A 26 -4.57 -0.35 8.20
C ALA A 26 -4.63 0.51 9.48
N GLY A 27 -3.60 0.45 10.34
CA GLY A 27 -3.50 1.28 11.54
C GLY A 27 -2.89 2.67 11.30
N LEU A 28 -2.51 3.00 10.06
CA LEU A 28 -2.03 4.33 9.70
C LEU A 28 -3.24 5.21 9.35
N ASP A 29 -3.43 6.28 10.11
CA ASP A 29 -4.42 7.31 9.78
C ASP A 29 -3.78 8.34 8.86
N THR A 30 -4.30 8.44 7.64
CA THR A 30 -3.75 9.31 6.58
C THR A 30 -4.76 10.35 6.12
N GLU A 31 -5.98 10.35 6.65
CA GLU A 31 -6.96 11.40 6.39
C GLU A 31 -6.60 12.64 7.21
N VAL A 32 -6.22 13.71 6.52
CA VAL A 32 -5.93 15.01 7.14
C VAL A 32 -6.73 16.07 6.41
N ASP A 33 -7.72 16.64 7.08
CA ASP A 33 -8.43 17.81 6.58
C ASP A 33 -7.51 19.04 6.64
N PRO A 34 -7.34 19.78 5.54
CA PRO A 34 -6.56 21.00 5.56
C PRO A 34 -7.27 22.07 6.43
N PRO A 35 -6.52 22.83 7.26
CA PRO A 35 -7.10 23.91 8.05
C PRO A 35 -7.61 25.04 7.14
N GLU A 36 -8.67 25.74 7.58
CA GLU A 36 -9.18 26.90 6.85
C GLU A 36 -8.17 28.05 6.84
N PRO A 37 -8.00 28.75 5.70
CA PRO A 37 -7.07 29.87 5.61
C PRO A 37 -7.51 31.02 6.54
N THR A 38 -6.57 31.54 7.32
CA THR A 38 -6.83 32.70 8.19
C THR A 38 -6.72 34.00 7.37
N PRO A 39 -7.76 34.84 7.30
CA PRO A 39 -7.70 36.09 6.54
C PRO A 39 -6.73 37.08 7.18
N CYS A 40 -5.87 37.70 6.37
CA CYS A 40 -5.05 38.84 6.81
C CYS A 40 -5.92 40.10 6.99
N LEU A 41 -5.68 40.83 8.09
CA LEU A 41 -6.24 42.16 8.29
C LEU A 41 -5.71 43.12 7.22
N GLU A 42 -6.60 43.91 6.62
CA GLU A 42 -6.29 44.82 5.52
C GLU A 42 -5.16 45.82 5.86
N GLY A 43 -4.34 46.15 4.85
CA GLY A 43 -3.34 47.22 4.93
C GLY A 43 -1.88 46.77 5.13
N MET A 44 -1.60 45.48 5.29
CA MET A 44 -0.24 44.94 5.35
C MET A 44 0.06 44.01 4.17
N GLU A 45 0.63 44.57 3.10
CA GLU A 45 1.03 43.83 1.87
C GLU A 45 1.93 42.61 2.17
N ALA A 46 2.80 42.74 3.18
CA ALA A 46 3.64 41.63 3.66
C ALA A 46 2.82 40.49 4.31
N CYS A 47 1.72 40.81 5.01
CA CYS A 47 0.81 39.80 5.55
C CYS A 47 0.14 39.03 4.42
N GLY A 48 -0.39 39.73 3.40
CA GLY A 48 -1.06 39.09 2.27
C GLY A 48 -0.14 38.12 1.52
N THR A 49 1.11 38.51 1.27
CA THR A 49 2.11 37.65 0.62
C THR A 49 2.44 36.42 1.48
N PHE A 50 2.61 36.59 2.80
CA PHE A 50 2.88 35.47 3.70
C PHE A 50 1.70 34.49 3.78
N ALA A 51 0.47 34.99 3.94
CA ALA A 51 -0.73 34.17 4.00
C ALA A 51 -0.95 33.38 2.69
N ALA A 52 -0.64 33.97 1.54
CA ALA A 52 -0.69 33.26 0.26
C ALA A 52 0.36 32.14 0.18
N ALA A 53 1.60 32.39 0.62
CA ALA A 53 2.65 31.38 0.64
C ALA A 53 2.34 30.23 1.62
N ASP A 54 1.80 30.57 2.79
CA ASP A 54 1.35 29.61 3.80
C ASP A 54 0.23 28.72 3.24
N ALA A 55 -0.81 29.30 2.64
CA ALA A 55 -1.89 28.55 2.02
C ALA A 55 -1.40 27.59 0.92
N VAL A 56 -0.46 28.01 0.07
CA VAL A 56 0.13 27.14 -0.95
C VAL A 56 0.90 25.99 -0.31
N ALA A 57 1.68 26.25 0.74
CA ALA A 57 2.43 25.21 1.44
C ALA A 57 1.49 24.20 2.13
N THR A 58 0.42 24.68 2.78
CA THR A 58 -0.61 23.84 3.41
C THR A 58 -1.31 22.96 2.39
N LEU A 59 -1.71 23.51 1.24
CA LEU A 59 -2.35 22.73 0.17
C LEU A 59 -1.41 21.67 -0.41
N ALA A 60 -0.14 22.02 -0.64
CA ALA A 60 0.85 21.06 -1.13
C ALA A 60 1.11 19.92 -0.12
N LEU A 61 1.17 20.24 1.17
CA LEU A 61 1.31 19.24 2.23
C LEU A 61 0.07 18.33 2.31
N ALA A 62 -1.12 18.90 2.25
CA ALA A 62 -2.37 18.13 2.26
C ALA A 62 -2.45 17.17 1.07
N GLN A 63 -2.06 17.63 -0.12
CA GLN A 63 -2.01 16.77 -1.31
C GLN A 63 -0.98 15.63 -1.15
N PHE A 64 0.22 15.92 -0.66
CA PHE A 64 1.23 14.89 -0.40
C PHE A 64 0.73 13.82 0.59
N LEU A 65 0.03 14.23 1.64
CA LEU A 65 -0.54 13.31 2.63
C LEU A 65 -1.64 12.44 2.01
N ALA A 66 -2.50 13.02 1.18
CA ALA A 66 -3.54 12.28 0.45
C ALA A 66 -2.94 11.24 -0.51
N GLU A 67 -1.96 11.63 -1.34
CA GLU A 67 -1.25 10.71 -2.25
C GLU A 67 -0.52 9.59 -1.47
N THR A 68 0.04 9.92 -0.31
CA THR A 68 0.65 8.93 0.58
C THR A 68 -0.39 7.94 1.13
N GLY A 69 -1.57 8.43 1.49
CA GLY A 69 -2.70 7.60 1.93
C GLY A 69 -3.15 6.62 0.84
N GLU A 70 -3.30 7.09 -0.40
CA GLU A 70 -3.64 6.24 -1.54
C GLU A 70 -2.57 5.16 -1.78
N ALA A 71 -1.29 5.51 -1.70
CA ALA A 71 -0.20 4.55 -1.85
C ALA A 71 -0.18 3.49 -0.73
N VAL A 72 -0.44 3.89 0.52
CA VAL A 72 -0.56 2.97 1.66
C VAL A 72 -1.75 2.02 1.47
N ALA A 73 -2.88 2.53 0.98
CA ALA A 73 -4.05 1.71 0.66
C ALA A 73 -3.77 0.69 -0.46
N ALA A 74 -3.08 1.11 -1.52
CA ALA A 74 -2.67 0.24 -2.62
C ALA A 74 -1.71 -0.87 -2.15
N LEU A 75 -0.72 -0.53 -1.33
CA LEU A 75 0.22 -1.50 -0.72
C LEU A 75 -0.51 -2.53 0.14
N ARG A 76 -1.51 -2.08 0.92
CA ARG A 76 -2.36 -2.97 1.72
C ARG A 76 -3.15 -3.95 0.84
N SER A 77 -3.76 -3.47 -0.25
CA SER A 77 -4.48 -4.32 -1.21
C SER A 77 -3.56 -5.38 -1.80
N ALA A 78 -2.42 -4.94 -2.34
CA ALA A 78 -1.43 -5.84 -2.95
C ALA A 78 -0.90 -6.89 -1.97
N ALA A 79 -0.69 -6.53 -0.69
CA ALA A 79 -0.25 -7.48 0.34
C ALA A 79 -1.31 -8.53 0.66
N ASN A 80 -2.60 -8.16 0.71
CA ASN A 80 -3.68 -9.12 0.90
C ASN A 80 -3.87 -10.04 -0.32
N GLU A 81 -3.87 -9.47 -1.52
CA GLU A 81 -3.97 -10.22 -2.78
C GLU A 81 -2.81 -11.23 -2.91
N ALA A 82 -1.59 -10.84 -2.57
CA ALA A 82 -0.44 -11.73 -2.58
C ALA A 82 -0.58 -12.88 -1.57
N ALA A 83 -1.16 -12.63 -0.39
CA ALA A 83 -1.42 -13.68 0.59
C ALA A 83 -2.46 -14.69 0.08
N GLU A 84 -3.53 -14.22 -0.56
CA GLU A 84 -4.58 -15.06 -1.14
C GLU A 84 -4.07 -15.91 -2.31
N ASP A 85 -3.29 -15.31 -3.22
CA ASP A 85 -2.71 -16.00 -4.37
C ASP A 85 -1.72 -17.09 -3.93
N TYR A 86 -0.92 -16.81 -2.89
CA TYR A 86 -0.02 -17.79 -2.32
C TYR A 86 -0.78 -18.99 -1.74
N GLU A 87 -1.81 -18.76 -0.92
CA GLU A 87 -2.61 -19.85 -0.34
C GLU A 87 -3.36 -20.66 -1.39
N ALA A 88 -3.87 -20.00 -2.45
CA ALA A 88 -4.52 -20.68 -3.56
C ALA A 88 -3.53 -21.58 -4.32
N THR A 89 -2.32 -21.06 -4.58
CA THR A 89 -1.25 -21.80 -5.26
C THR A 89 -0.72 -22.95 -4.42
N ASP A 90 -0.52 -22.75 -3.11
CA ASP A 90 -0.10 -23.79 -2.17
C ASP A 90 -1.14 -24.91 -2.10
N ARG A 91 -2.43 -24.57 -1.98
CA ARG A 91 -3.54 -25.54 -1.98
C ARG A 91 -3.60 -26.34 -3.29
N ALA A 92 -3.45 -25.68 -4.44
CA ALA A 92 -3.41 -26.35 -5.74
C ALA A 92 -2.19 -27.29 -5.87
N GLY A 93 -1.04 -26.87 -5.33
CA GLY A 93 0.17 -27.69 -5.23
C GLY A 93 -0.03 -28.93 -4.36
N ALA A 94 -0.61 -28.76 -3.17
CA ALA A 94 -0.90 -29.85 -2.24
C ALA A 94 -1.87 -30.89 -2.85
N LEU A 95 -2.92 -30.44 -3.54
CA LEU A 95 -3.85 -31.33 -4.25
C LEU A 95 -3.15 -32.10 -5.38
N THR A 96 -2.26 -31.45 -6.12
CA THR A 96 -1.49 -32.10 -7.20
C THR A 96 -0.57 -33.20 -6.66
N ILE A 97 0.12 -32.96 -5.54
CA ILE A 97 0.96 -33.96 -4.87
C ILE A 97 0.11 -35.14 -4.37
N ALA A 98 -1.06 -34.86 -3.80
CA ALA A 98 -1.97 -35.90 -3.32
C ALA A 98 -2.51 -36.79 -4.44
N VAL A 99 -2.80 -36.24 -5.62
CA VAL A 99 -3.22 -37.01 -6.80
C VAL A 99 -2.10 -37.94 -7.27
N VAL A 100 -0.87 -37.44 -7.40
CA VAL A 100 0.29 -38.26 -7.80
C VAL A 100 0.56 -39.38 -6.78
N ALA A 101 0.39 -39.13 -5.48
CA ALA A 101 0.63 -40.13 -4.44
C ALA A 101 -0.45 -41.23 -4.33
N VAL A 102 -1.63 -41.04 -4.94
CA VAL A 102 -2.71 -42.04 -4.98
C VAL A 102 -2.66 -42.89 -6.26
N GLU A 103 -1.95 -42.43 -7.29
CA GLU A 103 -1.76 -43.11 -8.57
C GLU A 103 -0.49 -43.98 -8.64
N ASP A 104 0.37 -43.94 -7.61
CA ASP A 104 1.51 -44.86 -7.36
C ASP A 104 1.14 -45.99 -6.38
#